data_AF-A0A1F6NVP8-F1
#
_entry.id   AF-A0A1F6NVP8-F1
#
_cell.length_a   1.000
_cell.length_b   1.000
_cell.length_c   1.000
_cell.angle_alpha   90.00
_cell.angle_beta   90.00
_cell.angle_gamma   90.00
#
_symmetry.space_group_name_H-M   'P 1'
#
loop_
_entity.id
_entity.type
_entity.pdbx_description
1 polymer ?
#
loop_
_entity_poly.entity_id
_entity_poly.type
_entity_poly.pdbx_seq_one_letter_code
_entity_poly.pdbx_strand_id
1 'polypeptide(L)'
;MKNENAKLVFIYALLGSVESYTDVTHKIPAKVYFNSPISDLDVSEQKAVMTELKKKKIIASFKLDDGDFVVSKPSRSMLNDYYFKLKDKPEPKLEKPVDTKIRFDEKTGIINMGGKTCPIPINTNQYFLCKTIFAVPFGTLVKEIDFLDLMDWAKDSKDSVYDAMRAINKKVKHKLEIDKLLKWKVRRIFIDYKAG
;
A
#
# COMPACT_ATOMS: atom_id res chain seq x y z
N MET A 1 12.78 11.38 6.59
CA MET A 1 14.13 11.01 6.16
C MET A 1 13.96 10.04 4.99
N LYS A 2 14.70 10.20 3.89
CA LYS A 2 14.36 9.54 2.61
C LYS A 2 14.58 8.02 2.60
N ASN A 3 15.36 7.47 3.53
CA ASN A 3 15.66 6.04 3.61
C ASN A 3 15.63 5.53 5.07
N GLU A 4 14.48 5.06 5.55
CA GLU A 4 14.35 4.55 6.93
C GLU A 4 15.28 3.35 7.20
N ASN A 5 15.55 2.52 6.19
CA ASN A 5 16.46 1.38 6.29
C ASN A 5 17.91 1.82 6.50
N ALA A 6 18.38 2.85 5.79
CA ALA A 6 19.74 3.35 5.94
C ALA A 6 20.02 3.90 7.35
N LYS A 7 19.03 4.57 7.97
CA LYS A 7 19.13 4.98 9.38
C LYS A 7 19.17 3.79 10.33
N LEU A 8 18.40 2.75 10.06
CA LEU A 8 18.42 1.54 10.87
C LEU A 8 19.80 0.88 10.83
N VAL A 9 20.42 0.81 9.65
CA VAL A 9 21.82 0.35 9.46
C VAL A 9 22.80 1.25 10.21
N PHE A 10 22.63 2.57 10.15
CA PHE A 10 23.48 3.54 10.87
C PHE A 10 23.45 3.33 12.38
N ILE A 11 22.25 3.20 12.95
CA ILE A 11 22.08 2.98 14.40
C ILE A 11 22.65 1.62 14.80
N TYR A 12 22.47 0.59 13.97
CA TYR A 12 23.03 -0.74 14.22
C TYR A 12 24.55 -0.74 14.19
N ALA A 13 25.17 -0.04 13.23
CA ALA A 13 26.62 0.09 13.17
C ALA A 13 27.18 0.82 14.41
N LEU A 14 26.52 1.91 14.86
CA LEU A 14 26.91 2.61 16.07
C LEU A 14 26.77 1.72 17.32
N LEU A 15 25.68 0.94 17.42
CA LEU A 15 25.52 -0.06 18.47
C LEU A 15 26.68 -1.06 18.45
N GLY A 16 27.02 -1.63 17.29
CA GLY A 16 28.15 -2.55 17.13
C GLY A 16 29.48 -1.95 17.61
N SER A 17 29.75 -0.67 17.35
CA SER A 17 30.95 0.01 17.88
C SER A 17 30.94 0.13 19.41
N VAL A 18 29.78 0.38 20.01
CA VAL A 18 29.62 0.44 21.48
C VAL A 18 29.76 -0.95 22.10
N GLU A 19 29.17 -1.97 21.46
CA GLU A 19 29.23 -3.36 21.92
C GLU A 19 30.65 -3.90 21.85
N SER A 20 31.34 -3.75 20.71
CA SER A 20 32.73 -4.17 20.56
C SER A 20 33.64 -3.56 21.63
N TYR A 21 33.48 -2.27 21.94
CA TYR A 21 34.23 -1.64 23.04
C TYR A 21 33.86 -2.23 24.41
N THR A 22 32.56 -2.41 24.65
CA THR A 22 32.05 -2.92 25.94
C THR A 22 32.48 -4.37 26.17
N ASP A 23 32.49 -5.20 25.14
CA ASP A 23 32.82 -6.61 25.24
C ASP A 23 34.31 -6.82 25.49
N VAL A 24 35.17 -5.93 24.94
CA VAL A 24 36.62 -5.93 25.19
C VAL A 24 36.99 -5.35 26.56
N THR A 25 36.33 -4.27 26.99
CA THR A 25 36.73 -3.52 28.19
C THR A 25 35.86 -3.79 29.41
N HIS A 26 34.78 -4.56 29.24
CA HIS A 26 33.70 -4.81 30.21
C HIS A 26 33.09 -3.52 30.81
N LYS A 27 33.21 -2.39 30.10
CA LYS A 27 32.70 -1.07 30.52
C LYS A 27 32.09 -0.33 29.33
N ILE A 28 31.02 0.42 29.58
CA ILE A 28 30.42 1.28 28.55
C ILE A 28 31.41 2.40 28.20
N PRO A 29 31.72 2.64 26.92
CA PRO A 29 32.65 3.70 26.53
C PRO A 29 32.12 5.08 26.93
N ALA A 30 32.98 5.89 27.53
CA ALA A 30 32.67 7.31 27.75
C ALA A 30 32.62 8.09 26.42
N LYS A 31 33.33 7.61 25.40
CA LYS A 31 33.44 8.20 24.07
C LYS A 31 33.69 7.12 23.02
N VAL A 32 33.06 7.27 21.86
CA VAL A 32 33.22 6.38 20.69
C VAL A 32 33.56 7.26 19.48
N TYR A 33 34.57 6.85 18.72
CA TYR A 33 34.86 7.39 17.40
C TYR A 33 34.14 6.51 16.39
N PHE A 34 33.19 7.10 15.69
CA PHE A 34 32.29 6.37 14.82
C PHE A 34 32.36 6.92 13.41
N ASN A 35 32.79 6.08 12.49
CA ASN A 35 32.79 6.35 11.07
C ASN A 35 32.20 5.14 10.37
N SER A 36 31.03 5.32 9.79
CA SER A 36 30.36 4.29 9.01
C SER A 36 29.88 4.94 7.73
N PRO A 37 30.64 4.77 6.63
CA PRO A 37 30.20 5.25 5.33
C PRO A 37 28.99 4.42 4.90
N ILE A 38 27.80 4.99 5.03
CA ILE A 38 26.56 4.41 4.53
C ILE A 38 26.26 5.11 3.21
N SER A 39 26.32 4.35 2.11
CA SER A 39 26.11 4.84 0.74
C SER A 39 24.84 5.68 0.59
N ASP A 40 23.84 5.36 1.39
CA ASP A 40 22.49 5.91 1.33
C ASP A 40 22.22 7.03 2.35
N LEU A 41 23.25 7.48 3.09
CA LEU A 41 23.16 8.61 4.00
C LEU A 41 24.36 9.54 3.80
N ASP A 42 24.09 10.74 3.30
CA ASP A 42 25.12 11.79 3.26
C ASP A 42 25.47 12.29 4.68
N VAL A 43 26.57 13.04 4.82
CA VAL A 43 27.03 13.54 6.12
C VAL A 43 25.99 14.42 6.84
N SER A 44 25.15 15.15 6.09
CA SER A 44 24.07 15.97 6.65
C SER A 44 22.96 15.09 7.23
N GLU A 45 22.58 14.02 6.54
CA GLU A 45 21.60 13.04 6.99
C GLU A 45 22.12 12.25 8.20
N GLN A 46 23.39 11.85 8.20
CA GLN A 46 24.04 11.21 9.37
C GLN A 46 24.04 12.15 10.59
N LYS A 47 24.34 13.45 10.40
CA LYS A 47 24.21 14.47 11.46
C LYS A 47 22.78 14.59 11.97
N ALA A 48 21.78 14.47 11.11
CA ALA A 48 20.37 14.48 11.52
C ALA A 48 20.02 13.28 12.40
N VAL A 49 20.50 12.07 12.06
CA VAL A 49 20.36 10.87 12.90
C VAL A 49 21.02 11.08 14.27
N MET A 50 22.25 11.59 14.31
CA MET A 50 22.97 11.88 15.55
C MET A 50 22.25 12.93 16.42
N THR A 51 21.68 13.96 15.79
CA THR A 51 20.85 14.97 16.47
C THR A 51 19.60 14.36 17.09
N GLU A 52 18.98 13.41 16.40
CA GLU A 52 17.83 12.68 16.91
C GLU A 52 18.20 11.81 18.12
N LEU A 53 19.30 11.06 18.03
CA LEU A 53 19.82 10.25 19.15
C LEU A 53 20.10 11.13 20.38
N LYS A 54 20.68 12.32 20.18
CA LYS A 54 20.91 13.31 21.24
C LYS A 54 19.59 13.80 21.86
N LYS A 55 18.61 14.18 21.04
CA LYS A 55 17.28 14.63 21.51
C LYS A 55 16.56 13.55 22.34
N LYS A 56 16.75 12.28 21.97
CA LYS A 56 16.21 11.13 22.70
C LYS A 56 17.04 10.72 23.93
N LYS A 57 18.11 11.46 24.24
CA LYS A 57 19.05 11.17 25.34
C LYS A 57 19.73 9.79 25.24
N ILE A 58 19.81 9.24 24.03
CA ILE A 58 20.50 7.96 23.76
C ILE A 58 22.02 8.19 23.78
N ILE A 59 22.45 9.38 23.36
CA ILE A 59 23.82 9.89 23.46
C ILE A 59 23.78 11.25 24.15
N ALA A 60 24.86 11.65 24.84
CA ALA A 60 24.92 12.96 25.49
C ALA A 60 25.22 14.09 24.49
N SER A 61 26.19 13.87 23.60
CA SER A 61 26.59 14.82 22.57
C SER A 61 27.33 14.12 21.45
N PHE A 62 27.48 14.82 20.32
CA PHE A 62 28.35 14.40 19.23
C PHE A 62 29.04 15.63 18.62
N LYS A 63 30.21 15.42 18.01
CA LYS A 63 30.87 16.37 17.11
C LYS A 63 31.46 15.61 15.92
N LEU A 64 31.63 16.28 14.80
CA LEU A 64 32.40 15.75 13.68
C LEU A 64 33.86 16.23 13.85
N ASP A 65 34.80 15.31 13.85
CA ASP A 65 36.22 15.55 14.11
C ASP A 65 37.03 14.65 13.17
N ASP A 66 37.82 15.24 12.27
CA ASP A 66 38.63 14.52 11.28
C ASP A 66 37.90 13.42 10.48
N GLY A 67 36.66 13.72 10.06
CA GLY A 67 35.82 12.77 9.31
C GLY A 67 35.05 11.76 10.16
N ASP A 68 35.35 11.66 11.46
CA ASP A 68 34.69 10.75 12.38
C ASP A 68 33.65 11.49 13.24
N PHE A 69 32.54 10.79 13.57
CA PHE A 69 31.65 11.23 14.62
C PHE A 69 32.20 10.83 15.98
N VAL A 70 32.60 11.83 16.76
CA VAL A 70 32.93 11.67 18.18
C VAL A 70 31.65 11.69 18.99
N VAL A 71 31.18 10.52 19.42
CA VAL A 71 29.95 10.31 20.19
C VAL A 71 30.27 10.17 21.68
N SER A 72 29.64 10.98 22.53
CA SER A 72 29.87 10.98 23.98
C SER A 72 28.76 10.27 24.74
N LYS A 73 29.16 9.43 25.71
CA LYS A 73 28.30 8.64 26.62
C LYS A 73 27.14 7.93 25.89
N PRO A 74 27.41 7.10 24.88
CA PRO A 74 26.36 6.31 24.25
C PRO A 74 25.77 5.29 25.22
N SER A 75 24.44 5.17 25.22
CA SER A 75 23.73 4.15 26.00
C SER A 75 23.49 2.90 25.16
N ARG A 76 24.13 1.78 25.52
CA ARG A 76 23.96 0.48 24.84
C ARG A 76 22.50 0.04 24.83
N SER A 77 21.85 0.04 26.00
CA SER A 77 20.44 -0.37 26.13
C SER A 77 19.53 0.49 25.27
N MET A 78 19.67 1.83 25.35
CA MET A 78 18.77 2.71 24.61
C MET A 78 19.01 2.69 23.09
N LEU A 79 20.25 2.45 22.64
CA LEU A 79 20.54 2.21 21.22
C LEU A 79 19.84 0.93 20.74
N ASN A 80 19.93 -0.14 21.53
CA ASN A 80 19.31 -1.42 21.21
C ASN A 80 17.78 -1.32 21.17
N ASP A 81 17.17 -0.74 22.21
CA ASP A 81 15.72 -0.53 22.27
C ASP A 81 15.23 0.35 21.11
N TYR A 82 15.99 1.38 20.77
CA TYR A 82 15.64 2.27 19.68
C TYR A 82 15.77 1.60 18.31
N TYR A 83 16.79 0.76 18.11
CA TYR A 83 16.96 -0.05 16.92
C TYR A 83 15.77 -0.99 16.72
N PHE A 84 15.39 -1.79 17.73
CA PHE A 84 14.25 -2.71 17.62
C PHE A 84 12.93 -1.97 17.41
N LYS A 85 12.73 -0.83 18.09
CA LYS A 85 11.55 0.01 17.84
C LYS A 85 11.44 0.50 16.39
N LEU A 86 12.56 0.76 15.72
CA LEU A 86 12.57 1.13 14.30
C LEU A 86 12.41 -0.09 13.39
N LYS A 87 13.04 -1.21 13.74
CA LYS A 87 12.98 -2.47 13.00
C LYS A 87 11.57 -3.06 12.97
N ASP A 88 10.89 -3.02 14.11
CA ASP A 88 9.55 -3.56 14.29
C ASP A 88 8.46 -2.56 13.90
N LYS A 89 8.85 -1.35 13.46
CA LYS A 89 7.91 -0.41 12.88
C LYS A 89 7.39 -1.05 11.59
N PRO A 90 6.07 -1.31 11.47
CA PRO A 90 5.54 -1.80 10.22
C PRO A 90 5.92 -0.81 9.12
N GLU A 91 6.53 -1.30 8.05
CA GLU A 91 6.87 -0.47 6.89
C GLU A 91 5.63 0.37 6.55
N PRO A 92 5.78 1.69 6.31
CA PRO A 92 4.68 2.45 5.75
C PRO A 92 4.30 1.72 4.47
N LYS A 93 3.09 1.13 4.44
CA LYS A 93 2.57 0.42 3.28
C LYS A 93 2.83 1.32 2.10
N LEU A 94 3.76 0.93 1.22
CA LEU A 94 3.89 1.53 -0.09
C LEU A 94 2.47 1.50 -0.65
N GLU A 95 1.86 2.68 -0.75
CA GLU A 95 0.60 2.84 -1.47
C GLU A 95 0.93 2.41 -2.89
N LYS A 96 0.72 1.11 -3.18
CA LYS A 96 0.74 0.62 -4.54
C LYS A 96 -0.21 1.55 -5.29
N PRO A 97 0.19 2.07 -6.47
CA PRO A 97 -0.72 2.89 -7.27
C PRO A 97 -2.03 2.12 -7.34
N VAL A 98 -3.07 2.70 -6.75
CA VAL A 98 -4.38 2.07 -6.65
C VAL A 98 -4.78 1.83 -8.11
N ASP A 99 -4.81 0.57 -8.53
CA ASP A 99 -5.28 0.21 -9.87
C ASP A 99 -6.75 0.64 -9.92
N THR A 100 -7.01 1.85 -10.44
CA THR A 100 -8.34 2.42 -10.59
C THR A 100 -9.12 1.73 -11.70
N LYS A 101 -8.48 0.80 -12.44
CA LYS A 101 -9.16 0.04 -13.49
C LYS A 101 -10.13 -0.94 -12.86
N ILE A 102 -11.41 -0.67 -13.05
CA ILE A 102 -12.46 -1.61 -12.73
C ILE A 102 -12.44 -2.76 -13.75
N ARG A 103 -12.41 -4.00 -13.24
CA ARG A 103 -12.37 -5.22 -14.06
C ARG A 103 -13.38 -6.23 -13.54
N PHE A 104 -13.89 -7.08 -14.41
CA PHE A 104 -14.74 -8.21 -14.06
C PHE A 104 -14.01 -9.51 -14.40
N ASP A 105 -13.91 -10.41 -13.42
CA ASP A 105 -13.39 -11.77 -13.62
C ASP A 105 -14.57 -12.72 -13.89
N GLU A 106 -14.68 -13.17 -15.13
CA GLU A 106 -15.75 -14.07 -15.57
C GLU A 106 -15.73 -15.44 -14.87
N LYS A 107 -14.55 -15.92 -14.43
CA LYS A 107 -14.43 -17.24 -13.78
C LYS A 107 -14.93 -17.21 -12.35
N THR A 108 -14.66 -16.12 -11.63
CA THR A 108 -15.01 -15.98 -10.22
C THR A 108 -16.28 -15.15 -10.00
N GLY A 109 -16.74 -14.42 -11.02
CA GLY A 109 -17.87 -13.49 -10.92
C GLY A 109 -17.55 -12.23 -10.11
N ILE A 110 -16.27 -11.85 -9.97
CA ILE A 110 -15.87 -10.74 -9.10
C ILE A 110 -15.55 -9.48 -9.91
N ILE A 111 -16.15 -8.35 -9.51
CA ILE A 111 -15.74 -7.02 -9.98
C ILE A 111 -14.66 -6.48 -9.02
N ASN A 112 -13.48 -6.15 -9.54
CA ASN A 112 -12.33 -5.65 -8.77
C ASN A 112 -11.99 -4.22 -9.18
N MET A 113 -11.68 -3.37 -8.19
CA MET A 113 -11.17 -2.02 -8.39
C MET A 113 -10.35 -1.60 -7.17
N GLY A 114 -9.07 -1.25 -7.35
CA GLY A 114 -8.25 -0.67 -6.28
C GLY A 114 -8.14 -1.54 -5.01
N GLY A 115 -8.14 -2.86 -5.15
CA GLY A 115 -8.14 -3.80 -4.02
C GLY A 115 -9.50 -4.01 -3.35
N LYS A 116 -10.55 -3.29 -3.75
CA LYS A 116 -11.94 -3.55 -3.35
C LYS A 116 -12.56 -4.58 -4.30
N THR A 117 -13.30 -5.54 -3.74
CA THR A 117 -13.91 -6.65 -4.49
C THR A 117 -15.43 -6.64 -4.32
N CYS A 118 -16.17 -6.79 -5.42
CA CYS A 118 -17.62 -6.89 -5.44
C CYS A 118 -18.04 -8.21 -6.12
N PRO A 119 -18.34 -9.26 -5.34
CA PRO A 119 -18.77 -10.55 -5.88
C PRO A 119 -20.19 -10.46 -6.45
N ILE A 120 -20.36 -10.96 -7.67
CA ILE A 120 -21.63 -11.16 -8.37
C ILE A 120 -21.87 -12.68 -8.47
N PRO A 121 -22.99 -13.20 -7.94
CA PRO A 121 -23.28 -14.63 -7.99
C PRO A 121 -23.33 -15.15 -9.43
N ILE A 122 -22.58 -16.22 -9.70
CA ILE A 122 -22.48 -16.88 -11.02
C ILE A 122 -23.86 -17.46 -11.41
N ASN A 123 -24.13 -17.60 -12.70
CA ASN A 123 -25.40 -18.12 -13.25
C ASN A 123 -26.64 -17.31 -12.86
N THR A 124 -26.46 -16.01 -12.59
CA THR A 124 -27.57 -15.08 -12.39
C THR A 124 -27.64 -14.06 -13.51
N ASN A 125 -28.79 -13.41 -13.67
CA ASN A 125 -28.99 -12.37 -14.67
C ASN A 125 -28.01 -11.19 -14.45
N GLN A 126 -27.59 -10.96 -13.20
CA GLN A 126 -26.53 -10.01 -12.87
C GLN A 126 -25.16 -10.44 -13.42
N TYR A 127 -24.82 -11.73 -13.33
CA TYR A 127 -23.56 -12.26 -13.85
C TYR A 127 -23.50 -12.17 -15.38
N PHE A 128 -24.55 -12.60 -16.09
CA PHE A 128 -24.60 -12.53 -17.55
C PHE A 128 -24.57 -11.08 -18.05
N LEU A 129 -25.22 -10.17 -17.33
CA LEU A 129 -25.15 -8.74 -17.62
C LEU A 129 -23.72 -8.21 -17.46
N CYS A 130 -23.02 -8.52 -16.36
CA CYS A 130 -21.63 -8.14 -16.17
C CYS A 130 -20.72 -8.72 -17.26
N LYS A 131 -20.83 -10.03 -17.55
CA LYS A 131 -20.02 -10.70 -18.57
C LYS A 131 -20.10 -9.98 -19.92
N THR A 132 -21.30 -9.62 -20.34
CA THR A 132 -21.55 -9.03 -21.66
C THR A 132 -21.10 -7.57 -21.72
N ILE A 133 -21.36 -6.76 -20.68
CA ILE A 133 -20.99 -5.33 -20.70
C ILE A 133 -19.48 -5.14 -20.51
N PHE A 134 -18.82 -5.98 -19.70
CA PHE A 134 -17.37 -5.90 -19.51
C PHE A 134 -16.56 -6.49 -20.68
N ALA A 135 -17.20 -7.25 -21.59
CA ALA A 135 -16.57 -7.75 -22.81
C ALA A 135 -16.40 -6.69 -23.91
N VAL A 136 -17.10 -5.54 -23.79
CA VAL A 136 -16.98 -4.42 -24.73
C VAL A 136 -16.26 -3.22 -24.08
N PRO A 137 -15.66 -2.32 -24.88
CA PRO A 137 -15.05 -1.10 -24.34
C PRO A 137 -16.05 -0.25 -23.53
N PHE A 138 -15.61 0.39 -22.46
CA PHE A 138 -16.48 1.26 -21.65
C PHE A 138 -17.04 2.41 -22.48
N GLY A 139 -18.28 2.81 -22.18
CA GLY A 139 -19.04 3.73 -23.02
C GLY A 139 -19.73 3.10 -24.23
N THR A 140 -19.42 1.84 -24.58
CA THR A 140 -20.13 1.12 -25.65
C THR A 140 -21.56 0.79 -25.21
N LEU A 141 -22.53 1.17 -26.04
CA LEU A 141 -23.94 0.91 -25.80
C LEU A 141 -24.33 -0.50 -26.25
N VAL A 142 -24.54 -1.42 -25.31
CA VAL A 142 -24.96 -2.80 -25.57
C VAL A 142 -26.49 -2.89 -25.54
N LYS A 143 -27.10 -3.58 -26.50
CA LYS A 143 -28.56 -3.67 -26.58
C LYS A 143 -29.10 -4.71 -25.60
N GLU A 144 -30.31 -4.47 -25.11
CA GLU A 144 -31.02 -5.42 -24.25
C GLU A 144 -31.09 -6.84 -24.83
N ILE A 145 -31.29 -6.94 -26.15
CA ILE A 145 -31.43 -8.23 -26.87
C ILE A 145 -30.15 -9.07 -26.86
N ASP A 146 -28.99 -8.42 -26.91
CA ASP A 146 -27.68 -9.09 -26.91
C ASP A 146 -27.42 -9.78 -25.56
N PHE A 147 -28.10 -9.34 -24.48
CA PHE A 147 -28.09 -10.02 -23.18
C PHE A 147 -29.13 -11.13 -23.10
N LEU A 148 -30.32 -10.91 -23.67
CA LEU A 148 -31.42 -11.89 -23.63
C LEU A 148 -31.03 -13.19 -24.34
N ASP A 149 -30.28 -13.12 -25.44
CA ASP A 149 -29.77 -14.30 -26.15
C ASP A 149 -28.82 -15.15 -25.28
N LEU A 150 -28.12 -14.54 -24.33
CA LEU A 150 -27.29 -15.25 -23.33
C LEU A 150 -28.10 -15.72 -22.11
N MET A 151 -29.25 -15.09 -21.85
CA MET A 151 -30.16 -15.40 -20.75
C MET A 151 -31.24 -16.43 -21.13
N ASP A 152 -31.28 -16.98 -22.34
CA ASP A 152 -32.24 -18.04 -22.71
C ASP A 152 -32.15 -19.29 -21.80
N TRP A 153 -31.10 -19.38 -20.97
CA TRP A 153 -30.93 -20.35 -19.88
C TRP A 153 -31.55 -19.94 -18.52
N ALA A 154 -31.86 -18.66 -18.31
CA ALA A 154 -32.45 -18.10 -17.09
C ALA A 154 -33.87 -17.62 -17.39
N LYS A 155 -34.87 -18.43 -17.00
CA LYS A 155 -36.30 -18.27 -17.30
C LYS A 155 -36.99 -17.01 -16.71
N ASP A 156 -36.54 -15.79 -16.98
CA ASP A 156 -37.28 -14.60 -16.55
C ASP A 156 -37.20 -13.39 -17.49
N SER A 157 -38.34 -12.69 -17.54
CA SER A 157 -38.78 -11.69 -18.51
C SER A 157 -37.96 -10.39 -18.57
N LYS A 158 -38.28 -9.50 -19.53
CA LYS A 158 -37.61 -8.21 -19.83
C LYS A 158 -37.35 -7.30 -18.60
N ASP A 159 -38.18 -7.36 -17.57
CA ASP A 159 -37.97 -6.61 -16.32
C ASP A 159 -36.70 -7.05 -15.57
N SER A 160 -36.24 -8.27 -15.84
CA SER A 160 -35.03 -8.83 -15.25
C SER A 160 -33.76 -8.05 -15.57
N VAL A 161 -33.63 -7.43 -16.75
CA VAL A 161 -32.36 -6.79 -17.14
C VAL A 161 -32.18 -5.47 -16.39
N TYR A 162 -33.26 -4.68 -16.30
CA TYR A 162 -33.26 -3.43 -15.53
C TYR A 162 -33.06 -3.70 -14.03
N ASP A 163 -33.71 -4.74 -13.49
CA ASP A 163 -33.53 -5.14 -12.09
C ASP A 163 -32.13 -5.67 -11.80
N ALA A 164 -31.55 -6.46 -12.71
CA ALA A 164 -30.16 -6.90 -12.61
C ALA A 164 -29.21 -5.70 -12.56
N MET A 165 -29.41 -4.70 -13.44
CA MET A 165 -28.64 -3.46 -13.44
C MET A 165 -28.75 -2.71 -12.10
N ARG A 166 -29.97 -2.55 -11.56
CA ARG A 166 -30.18 -1.88 -10.25
C ARG A 166 -29.50 -2.65 -9.12
N ALA A 167 -29.59 -3.97 -9.12
CA ALA A 167 -28.96 -4.81 -8.12
C ALA A 167 -27.43 -4.70 -8.15
N ILE A 168 -26.82 -4.68 -9.34
CA ILE A 168 -25.38 -4.47 -9.51
C ILE A 168 -24.98 -3.08 -9.02
N ASN A 169 -25.68 -2.02 -9.46
CA ASN A 169 -25.38 -0.65 -9.02
C ASN A 169 -25.48 -0.51 -7.50
N LYS A 170 -26.47 -1.14 -6.86
CA LYS A 170 -26.58 -1.17 -5.39
C LYS A 170 -25.35 -1.84 -4.75
N LYS A 171 -24.95 -3.02 -5.23
CA LYS A 171 -23.78 -3.75 -4.71
C LYS A 171 -22.47 -2.98 -4.92
N VAL A 172 -22.29 -2.38 -6.09
CA VAL A 172 -21.13 -1.57 -6.45
C VAL A 172 -21.08 -0.30 -5.60
N LYS A 173 -22.20 0.39 -5.38
CA LYS A 173 -22.25 1.54 -4.47
C LYS A 173 -21.82 1.19 -3.05
N HIS A 174 -22.28 0.05 -2.52
CA HIS A 174 -21.90 -0.39 -1.17
C HIS A 174 -20.45 -0.87 -1.06
N LYS A 175 -19.91 -1.55 -2.08
CA LYS A 175 -18.59 -2.21 -2.00
C LYS A 175 -17.44 -1.44 -2.65
N LEU A 176 -17.73 -0.67 -3.69
CA LEU A 176 -16.76 0.06 -4.50
C LEU A 176 -16.95 1.59 -4.44
N GLU A 177 -17.97 2.08 -3.71
CA GLU A 177 -18.30 3.52 -3.56
C GLU A 177 -18.61 4.25 -4.88
N ILE A 178 -18.99 3.51 -5.92
CA ILE A 178 -19.42 4.09 -7.20
C ILE A 178 -20.94 4.22 -7.21
N ASP A 179 -21.46 5.44 -7.33
CA ASP A 179 -22.90 5.71 -7.22
C ASP A 179 -23.72 5.00 -8.32
N LYS A 180 -23.26 5.06 -9.57
CA LYS A 180 -23.84 4.32 -10.71
C LYS A 180 -22.75 3.91 -11.69
N LEU A 181 -22.43 2.62 -11.72
CA LEU A 181 -21.49 2.06 -12.67
C LEU A 181 -22.15 1.79 -14.03
N LEU A 182 -23.33 1.17 -14.01
CA LEU A 182 -24.11 0.87 -15.20
C LEU A 182 -25.18 1.94 -15.40
N LYS A 183 -25.28 2.45 -16.63
CA LYS A 183 -26.32 3.41 -17.03
C LYS A 183 -27.15 2.89 -18.18
N TRP A 184 -28.42 3.28 -18.16
CA TRP A 184 -29.41 2.94 -19.18
C TRP A 184 -29.67 4.15 -20.08
N LYS A 185 -29.60 3.96 -21.40
CA LYS A 185 -29.91 4.99 -22.40
C LYS A 185 -30.53 4.34 -23.64
N VAL A 186 -31.76 4.70 -23.98
CA VAL A 186 -32.46 4.24 -25.21
C VAL A 186 -32.45 2.70 -25.35
N ARG A 187 -32.88 1.97 -24.31
CA ARG A 187 -32.88 0.49 -24.24
C ARG A 187 -31.50 -0.16 -24.44
N ARG A 188 -30.44 0.58 -24.09
CA ARG A 188 -29.07 0.10 -24.10
C ARG A 188 -28.41 0.36 -22.77
N ILE A 189 -27.49 -0.51 -22.40
CA ILE A 189 -26.75 -0.44 -21.14
C ILE A 189 -25.28 -0.25 -21.48
N PHE A 190 -24.61 0.59 -20.70
CA PHE A 190 -23.18 0.83 -20.82
C PHE A 190 -22.56 1.08 -19.45
N ILE A 191 -21.26 0.83 -19.34
CA ILE A 191 -20.45 1.28 -18.22
C ILE A 191 -20.13 2.76 -18.42
N ASP A 192 -20.61 3.60 -17.51
CA ASP A 192 -20.27 5.03 -17.46
C ASP A 192 -19.18 5.25 -16.41
N TYR A 193 -17.97 4.83 -16.75
CA TYR A 193 -16.79 4.97 -15.93
C TYR A 193 -15.65 5.49 -16.80
N LYS A 194 -15.11 6.66 -16.46
CA LYS A 194 -13.87 7.15 -17.06
C LYS A 194 -12.72 6.37 -16.44
N ALA A 195 -12.18 5.40 -17.17
CA ALA A 195 -10.87 4.87 -16.85
C ALA A 195 -9.87 6.02 -16.96
N GLY A 196 -9.26 6.39 -15.83
CA GLY A 196 -8.14 7.34 -15.79
C GLY A 196 -6.88 6.76 -16.41
#